data_AF-A0A3B1CD03-F1
#
_entry.id   AF-A0A3B1CD03-F1
#
_cell.length_a   1.000
_cell.length_b   1.000
_cell.length_c   1.000
_cell.angle_alpha   90.00
_cell.angle_beta   90.00
_cell.angle_gamma   90.00
#
_symmetry.space_group_name_H-M   'P 1'
#
loop_
_entity.id
_entity.type
_entity.pdbx_description
1 polymer ?
#
loop_
_entity_poly.entity_id
_entity_poly.type
_entity_poly.pdbx_seq_one_letter_code
_entity_poly.pdbx_strand_id
1 'polypeptide(L)'
;MSDLREKTDIKYHFIIAVWGAEYVDTFLNICMPSLLTPGNLEAFEHEPGAIFKIYTSPQDADQITGSEPYSRIRRIMKVKTIPVDELATPDNHGASQYEGSLISMRKCHMMATEEGLGEEAAMVYLAPDAVWSEGTLSRMREITRSGKRALLLSGLRVTKDDFQSKFLGKFADGSGGAPAPPRELTRLGLDHLHPLTKALFTGSKKFSMKMAFQVYWRVSRGGFLARCLVMHPLMVRPRLANPSLRLSFDADYLLSACPDYEDYYIV
;
A
#
# COMPACT_ATOMS: atom_id res chain seq x y z
N MET A 1 -25.78 0.94 21.92
CA MET A 1 -24.59 1.57 22.56
C MET A 1 -23.29 0.83 22.26
N SER A 2 -23.27 -0.52 22.11
CA SER A 2 -22.05 -1.27 21.71
C SER A 2 -21.59 -0.96 20.28
N ASP A 3 -22.52 -0.92 19.32
CA ASP A 3 -22.25 -0.72 17.89
C ASP A 3 -21.72 0.69 17.54
N LEU A 4 -21.98 1.68 18.41
CA LEU A 4 -21.43 3.04 18.28
C LEU A 4 -20.00 3.14 18.82
N ARG A 5 -19.66 2.40 19.90
CA ARG A 5 -18.28 2.32 20.41
C ARG A 5 -17.36 1.55 19.46
N GLU A 6 -17.88 0.50 18.82
CA GLU A 6 -17.14 -0.34 17.87
C GLU A 6 -16.73 0.38 16.57
N LYS A 7 -17.41 1.50 16.26
CA LYS A 7 -17.13 2.36 15.09
C LYS A 7 -16.14 3.48 15.39
N THR A 8 -15.93 3.87 16.65
CA THR A 8 -15.08 5.00 17.02
C THR A 8 -13.70 4.60 17.55
N ASP A 9 -13.55 3.40 18.11
CA ASP A 9 -12.31 2.92 18.74
C ASP A 9 -11.58 1.89 17.85
N ILE A 10 -11.27 2.28 16.62
CA ILE A 10 -10.58 1.42 15.65
C ILE A 10 -9.08 1.73 15.73
N LYS A 11 -8.26 0.75 16.08
CA LYS A 11 -6.80 0.85 15.97
C LYS A 11 -6.36 0.66 14.53
N TYR A 12 -5.34 1.40 14.10
CA TYR A 12 -4.83 1.35 12.73
C TYR A 12 -3.36 0.97 12.71
N HIS A 13 -3.02 -0.14 12.05
CA HIS A 13 -1.65 -0.56 11.83
C HIS A 13 -1.27 -0.28 10.38
N PHE A 14 -0.54 0.80 10.13
CA PHE A 14 0.05 1.07 8.83
C PHE A 14 1.29 0.21 8.65
N ILE A 15 1.31 -0.61 7.62
CA ILE A 15 2.30 -1.67 7.43
C ILE A 15 2.99 -1.41 6.11
N ILE A 16 4.32 -1.30 6.16
CA ILE A 16 5.15 -1.27 4.97
C ILE A 16 6.34 -2.20 5.14
N ALA A 17 6.69 -2.90 4.08
CA ALA A 17 7.87 -3.74 4.01
C ALA A 17 8.76 -3.23 2.87
N VAL A 18 10.00 -2.86 3.19
CA VAL A 18 10.92 -2.17 2.27
C VAL A 18 12.36 -2.54 2.59
N TRP A 19 13.16 -2.88 1.58
CA TRP A 19 14.60 -3.12 1.71
C TRP A 19 15.27 -2.98 0.35
N GLY A 20 16.59 -2.76 0.38
CA GLY A 20 17.41 -2.54 -0.80
C GLY A 20 17.45 -1.08 -1.20
N ALA A 21 18.65 -0.59 -1.53
CA ALA A 21 18.95 0.83 -1.70
C ALA A 21 17.97 1.58 -2.61
N GLU A 22 17.62 1.01 -3.77
CA GLU A 22 16.72 1.65 -4.74
C GLU A 22 15.27 1.77 -4.22
N TYR A 23 14.78 0.76 -3.50
CA TYR A 23 13.44 0.77 -2.91
C TYR A 23 13.37 1.67 -1.70
N VAL A 24 14.41 1.67 -0.84
CA VAL A 24 14.52 2.58 0.30
C VAL A 24 14.57 4.03 -0.20
N ASP A 25 15.37 4.32 -1.23
CA ASP A 25 15.43 5.65 -1.83
C ASP A 25 14.07 6.09 -2.38
N THR A 26 13.40 5.24 -3.16
CA THR A 26 12.05 5.51 -3.68
C THR A 26 11.05 5.74 -2.54
N PHE A 27 11.10 4.92 -1.51
CA PHE A 27 10.21 5.01 -0.37
C PHE A 27 10.39 6.35 0.38
N LEU A 28 11.64 6.70 0.70
CA LEU A 28 11.96 7.92 1.45
C LEU A 28 11.69 9.20 0.64
N ASN A 29 12.02 9.20 -0.66
CA ASN A 29 12.02 10.42 -1.47
C ASN A 29 10.74 10.63 -2.29
N ILE A 30 9.92 9.59 -2.47
CA ILE A 30 8.69 9.67 -3.28
C ILE A 30 7.47 9.25 -2.45
N CYS A 31 7.47 8.04 -1.89
CA CYS A 31 6.28 7.45 -1.29
C CYS A 31 5.91 8.10 0.06
N MET A 32 6.86 8.22 1.00
CA MET A 32 6.64 8.88 2.28
C MET A 32 6.22 10.36 2.13
N PRO A 33 6.85 11.17 1.26
CA PRO A 33 6.38 12.52 0.97
C PRO A 33 4.92 12.58 0.54
N SER A 34 4.45 11.63 -0.28
CA SER A 34 3.03 11.57 -0.67
C SER A 34 2.10 11.22 0.50
N LEU A 35 2.55 10.40 1.46
CA LEU A 35 1.81 10.04 2.67
C LEU A 35 1.78 11.16 3.72
N LEU A 36 2.74 12.09 3.67
CA LEU A 36 2.86 13.25 4.56
C LEU A 36 2.09 14.47 4.06
N THR A 37 1.22 14.29 3.06
CA THR A 37 0.37 15.36 2.52
C THR A 37 -0.94 15.50 3.29
N PRO A 38 -1.63 16.64 3.18
CA PRO A 38 -2.89 16.88 3.89
C PRO A 38 -3.91 15.77 3.71
N GLY A 39 -4.54 15.37 4.82
CA GLY A 39 -5.57 14.33 4.84
C GLY A 39 -5.05 12.89 4.68
N ASN A 40 -3.72 12.68 4.68
CA ASN A 40 -3.11 11.36 4.75
C ASN A 40 -2.69 11.01 6.19
N LEU A 41 -1.40 10.82 6.49
CA LEU A 41 -0.97 10.33 7.81
C LEU A 41 -1.35 11.30 8.94
N GLU A 42 -1.30 12.60 8.68
CA GLU A 42 -1.76 13.64 9.62
C GLU A 42 -3.22 13.46 10.05
N ALA A 43 -4.05 12.82 9.21
CA ALA A 43 -5.43 12.53 9.60
C ALA A 43 -5.51 11.60 10.83
N PHE A 44 -4.44 10.89 11.19
CA PHE A 44 -4.39 9.92 12.29
C PHE A 44 -3.60 10.41 13.51
N GLU A 45 -3.17 11.67 13.56
CA GLU A 45 -2.36 12.23 14.67
C GLU A 45 -2.99 12.01 16.06
N HIS A 46 -4.31 12.03 16.12
CA HIS A 46 -5.07 11.88 17.37
C HIS A 46 -5.83 10.55 17.46
N GLU A 47 -5.53 9.58 16.59
CA GLU A 47 -6.18 8.26 16.62
C GLU A 47 -5.47 7.33 17.62
N PRO A 48 -6.13 6.95 18.74
CA PRO A 48 -5.53 6.06 19.72
C PRO A 48 -5.21 4.70 19.06
N GLY A 49 -3.99 4.21 19.28
CA GLY A 49 -3.55 2.93 18.71
C GLY A 49 -3.18 2.97 17.23
N ALA A 50 -3.17 4.15 16.58
CA ALA A 50 -2.54 4.28 15.27
C ALA A 50 -1.02 4.11 15.38
N ILE A 51 -0.45 3.25 14.54
CA ILE A 51 0.98 2.95 14.52
C ILE A 51 1.47 2.71 13.10
N PHE A 52 2.62 3.28 12.78
CA PHE A 52 3.32 3.06 11.51
C PHE A 52 4.45 2.04 11.71
N LYS A 53 4.39 0.92 10.99
CA LYS A 53 5.31 -0.21 11.12
C LYS A 53 6.09 -0.39 9.82
N ILE A 54 7.41 -0.32 9.93
CA ILE A 54 8.35 -0.46 8.83
C ILE A 54 9.14 -1.75 9.03
N TYR A 55 8.87 -2.75 8.20
CA TYR A 55 9.65 -3.99 8.15
C TYR A 55 10.76 -3.82 7.12
N THR A 56 12.01 -4.04 7.53
CA THR A 56 13.17 -3.71 6.69
C THR A 56 14.36 -4.61 6.99
N SER A 57 15.39 -4.59 6.14
CA SER A 57 16.67 -5.21 6.48
C SER A 57 17.33 -4.45 7.65
N PRO A 58 18.15 -5.10 8.48
CA PRO A 58 18.94 -4.43 9.51
C PRO A 58 19.81 -3.30 8.95
N GLN A 59 20.37 -3.48 7.75
CA GLN A 59 21.26 -2.50 7.11
C GLN A 59 20.51 -1.24 6.68
N ASP A 60 19.28 -1.40 6.17
CA ASP A 60 18.46 -0.28 5.69
C ASP A 60 17.75 0.47 6.84
N ALA A 61 17.62 -0.16 8.02
CA ALA A 61 16.96 0.42 9.18
C ALA A 61 17.60 1.74 9.63
N ASP A 62 18.92 1.83 9.61
CA ASP A 62 19.65 3.04 10.00
C ASP A 62 19.38 4.20 9.02
N GLN A 63 19.41 3.92 7.71
CA GLN A 63 19.09 4.91 6.68
C GLN A 63 17.66 5.43 6.84
N ILE A 64 16.69 4.54 7.06
CA ILE A 64 15.29 4.92 7.22
C ILE A 64 15.10 5.76 8.48
N THR A 65 15.63 5.30 9.63
CA THR A 65 15.42 5.97 10.91
C THR A 65 16.14 7.32 11.02
N GLY A 66 17.25 7.49 10.29
CA GLY A 66 17.98 8.77 10.19
C GLY A 66 17.38 9.78 9.21
N SER A 67 16.31 9.44 8.48
CA SER A 67 15.73 10.29 7.45
C SER A 67 14.75 11.36 7.99
N GLU A 68 14.63 12.48 7.28
CA GLU A 68 13.65 13.52 7.64
C GLU A 68 12.19 13.05 7.50
N PRO A 69 11.77 12.34 6.42
CA PRO A 69 10.41 11.80 6.33
C PRO A 69 10.04 10.91 7.53
N TYR A 70 10.98 10.08 8.02
CA TYR A 70 10.76 9.27 9.22
C TYR A 70 10.56 10.13 10.47
N SER A 71 11.38 11.16 10.65
CA SER A 71 11.26 12.13 11.74
C SER A 71 9.92 12.86 11.72
N ARG A 72 9.40 13.20 10.53
CA ARG A 72 8.07 13.81 10.37
C ARG A 72 6.94 12.86 10.79
N ILE A 73 6.96 11.60 10.36
CA ILE A 73 5.92 10.64 10.78
C ILE A 73 5.96 10.43 12.30
N ARG A 74 7.14 10.41 12.93
CA ARG A 74 7.28 10.29 14.39
C ARG A 74 6.64 11.45 15.17
N ARG A 75 6.49 12.63 14.57
CA ARG A 75 5.77 13.76 15.18
C ARG A 75 4.25 13.57 15.10
N ILE A 76 3.77 12.78 14.13
CA ILE A 76 2.35 12.51 13.88
C ILE A 76 1.87 11.31 14.71
N MET A 77 2.61 10.20 14.70
CA MET A 77 2.16 8.96 15.35
C MET A 77 3.34 8.09 15.82
N LYS A 78 3.02 7.02 16.56
CA LYS A 78 4.01 6.02 16.95
C LYS A 78 4.56 5.33 15.69
N VAL A 79 5.89 5.22 15.61
CA VAL A 79 6.57 4.48 14.55
C VAL A 79 7.37 3.33 15.15
N LYS A 80 7.29 2.14 14.55
CA LYS A 80 8.13 0.98 14.84
C LYS A 80 8.91 0.63 13.57
N THR A 81 10.23 0.56 13.69
CA THR A 81 11.09 -0.09 12.69
C THR A 81 11.39 -1.49 13.17
N ILE A 82 11.12 -2.49 12.34
CA ILE A 82 11.28 -3.92 12.62
C ILE A 82 12.33 -4.48 11.66
N PRO A 83 13.60 -4.59 12.10
CA PRO A 83 14.62 -5.32 11.35
C PRO A 83 14.21 -6.79 11.17
N VAL A 84 14.38 -7.32 9.97
CA VAL A 84 14.13 -8.72 9.63
C VAL A 84 15.43 -9.31 9.10
N ASP A 85 16.10 -10.14 9.92
CA ASP A 85 17.44 -10.64 9.62
C ASP A 85 17.48 -11.61 8.42
N GLU A 86 16.45 -12.44 8.28
CA GLU A 86 16.36 -13.48 7.24
C GLU A 86 15.47 -13.02 6.08
N LEU A 87 15.82 -11.90 5.44
CA LEU A 87 15.24 -11.59 4.15
C LEU A 87 15.83 -12.56 3.12
N ALA A 88 14.95 -13.16 2.35
CA ALA A 88 15.30 -14.15 1.36
C ALA A 88 16.05 -13.52 0.18
N THR A 89 17.26 -14.02 -0.06
CA THR A 89 18.15 -13.71 -1.18
C THR A 89 18.31 -14.94 -2.08
N PRO A 90 18.83 -14.78 -3.31
CA PRO A 90 19.14 -15.93 -4.15
C PRO A 90 20.08 -16.93 -3.46
N ASP A 91 21.03 -16.44 -2.66
CA ASP A 91 22.08 -17.24 -2.04
C ASP A 91 21.60 -18.10 -0.86
N ASN A 92 20.59 -17.66 -0.12
CA ASN A 92 20.12 -18.36 1.10
C ASN A 92 18.84 -19.20 0.91
N HIS A 93 18.10 -19.05 -0.21
CA HIS A 93 16.89 -19.85 -0.48
C HIS A 93 16.88 -20.60 -1.81
N GLY A 94 17.94 -20.50 -2.63
CA GLY A 94 17.98 -21.17 -3.94
C GLY A 94 16.84 -20.75 -4.89
N ALA A 95 16.25 -19.59 -4.62
CA ALA A 95 15.14 -19.00 -5.36
C ALA A 95 15.65 -17.86 -6.25
N SER A 96 14.91 -17.50 -7.30
CA SER A 96 15.22 -16.27 -8.02
C SER A 96 15.09 -15.05 -7.10
N GLN A 97 15.76 -13.95 -7.43
CA GLN A 97 15.66 -12.70 -6.66
C GLN A 97 14.20 -12.25 -6.46
N TYR A 98 13.37 -12.45 -7.49
CA TYR A 98 11.94 -12.14 -7.43
C TYR A 98 11.21 -13.03 -6.42
N GLU A 99 11.42 -14.35 -6.48
CA GLU A 99 10.80 -15.29 -5.55
C GLU A 99 11.26 -15.06 -4.10
N GLY A 100 12.55 -14.80 -3.88
CA GLY A 100 13.07 -14.42 -2.57
C GLY A 100 12.42 -13.14 -2.04
N SER A 101 12.23 -12.14 -2.90
CA SER A 101 11.53 -10.91 -2.51
C SER A 101 10.07 -11.19 -2.09
N LEU A 102 9.36 -12.07 -2.80
CA LEU A 102 7.99 -12.47 -2.44
C LEU A 102 7.93 -13.22 -1.10
N ILE A 103 8.87 -14.13 -0.84
CA ILE A 103 8.97 -14.86 0.43
C ILE A 103 9.17 -13.89 1.59
N SER A 104 10.10 -12.94 1.43
CA SER A 104 10.38 -11.89 2.39
C SER A 104 9.17 -11.00 2.66
N MET A 105 8.50 -10.52 1.60
CA MET A 105 7.31 -9.67 1.72
C MET A 105 6.21 -10.41 2.47
N ARG A 106 5.99 -11.68 2.14
CA ARG A 106 5.01 -12.53 2.83
C ARG A 106 5.35 -12.69 4.32
N LYS A 107 6.62 -12.92 4.67
CA LYS A 107 7.08 -13.01 6.07
C LYS A 107 6.76 -11.73 6.84
N CYS A 108 7.13 -10.57 6.30
CA CYS A 108 6.84 -9.27 6.92
C CYS A 108 5.34 -9.05 7.11
N HIS A 109 4.53 -9.34 6.10
CA HIS A 109 3.08 -9.19 6.19
C HIS A 109 2.44 -10.18 7.18
N MET A 110 2.93 -11.42 7.28
CA MET A 110 2.45 -12.37 8.29
C MET A 110 2.74 -11.87 9.71
N MET A 111 3.97 -11.43 9.99
CA MET A 111 4.33 -10.86 11.30
C MET A 111 3.44 -9.67 11.66
N ALA A 112 3.20 -8.78 10.69
CA ALA A 112 2.33 -7.62 10.88
C ALA A 112 0.87 -7.99 11.12
N THR A 113 0.40 -9.03 10.41
CA THR A 113 -0.96 -9.54 10.48
C THR A 113 -1.24 -10.22 11.81
N GLU A 114 -0.32 -11.03 12.30
CA GLU A 114 -0.42 -11.69 13.61
C GLU A 114 -0.50 -10.67 14.75
N GLU A 115 0.38 -9.65 14.75
CA GLU A 115 0.33 -8.57 15.75
C GLU A 115 -0.96 -7.74 15.61
N GLY A 116 -1.39 -7.43 14.37
CA GLY A 116 -2.63 -6.70 14.12
C GLY A 116 -3.88 -7.44 14.61
N LEU A 117 -3.92 -8.76 14.41
CA LEU A 117 -4.99 -9.62 14.93
C LEU A 117 -5.03 -9.63 16.46
N GLY A 118 -3.86 -9.74 17.12
CA GLY A 118 -3.78 -9.70 18.58
C GLY A 118 -4.24 -8.38 19.20
N GLU A 119 -4.19 -7.29 18.44
CA GLU A 119 -4.64 -5.95 18.88
C GLU A 119 -6.03 -5.55 18.36
N GLU A 120 -6.68 -6.41 17.58
CA GLU A 120 -7.95 -6.15 16.87
C GLU A 120 -7.89 -4.92 15.93
N ALA A 121 -6.73 -4.68 15.33
CA ALA A 121 -6.47 -3.52 14.49
C ALA A 121 -6.99 -3.70 13.05
N ALA A 122 -7.35 -2.57 12.43
CA ALA A 122 -7.42 -2.46 10.98
C ALA A 122 -5.99 -2.36 10.41
N MET A 123 -5.61 -3.33 9.60
CA MET A 123 -4.30 -3.39 8.95
C MET A 123 -4.36 -2.62 7.63
N VAL A 124 -3.45 -1.67 7.46
CA VAL A 124 -3.35 -0.82 6.28
C VAL A 124 -2.04 -1.18 5.56
N TYR A 125 -2.14 -1.97 4.49
CA TYR A 125 -0.97 -2.45 3.74
C TYR A 125 -0.59 -1.42 2.68
N LEU A 126 0.55 -0.75 2.89
CA LEU A 126 1.11 0.24 1.98
C LEU A 126 2.24 -0.40 1.17
N ALA A 127 2.30 -0.08 -0.13
CA ALA A 127 3.41 -0.48 -0.98
C ALA A 127 4.55 0.57 -0.90
N PRO A 128 5.82 0.15 -0.83
CA PRO A 128 6.97 1.05 -0.71
C PRO A 128 7.33 1.79 -2.00
N ASP A 129 6.62 1.49 -3.08
CA ASP A 129 6.78 2.04 -4.43
C ASP A 129 5.47 2.65 -4.97
N ALA A 130 4.49 2.91 -4.09
CA ALA A 130 3.23 3.58 -4.43
C ALA A 130 3.20 5.04 -4.01
N VAL A 131 2.61 5.88 -4.87
CA VAL A 131 2.25 7.27 -4.54
C VAL A 131 0.76 7.36 -4.22
N TRP A 132 0.44 8.18 -3.23
CA TRP A 132 -0.92 8.34 -2.73
C TRP A 132 -1.42 9.76 -2.98
N SER A 133 -2.66 9.89 -3.43
CA SER A 133 -3.28 11.21 -3.55
C SER A 133 -3.55 11.81 -2.17
N GLU A 134 -3.67 13.14 -2.12
CA GLU A 134 -4.14 13.85 -0.93
C GLU A 134 -5.49 13.29 -0.46
N GLY A 135 -5.66 13.19 0.86
CA GLY A 135 -6.91 12.69 1.45
C GLY A 135 -7.18 11.19 1.32
N THR A 136 -6.25 10.39 0.78
CA THR A 136 -6.47 8.94 0.61
C THR A 136 -6.72 8.24 1.95
N LEU A 137 -5.88 8.50 2.96
CA LEU A 137 -6.00 7.79 4.25
C LEU A 137 -7.16 8.30 5.10
N SER A 138 -7.49 9.60 5.05
CA SER A 138 -8.71 10.11 5.69
C SER A 138 -9.97 9.51 5.08
N ARG A 139 -10.04 9.41 3.74
CA ARG A 139 -11.14 8.72 3.05
C ARG A 139 -11.23 7.25 3.43
N MET A 140 -10.08 6.56 3.52
CA MET A 140 -10.03 5.18 4.00
C MET A 140 -10.60 5.07 5.42
N ARG A 141 -10.23 5.97 6.35
CA ARG A 141 -10.78 6.01 7.71
C ARG A 141 -12.30 6.18 7.73
N GLU A 142 -12.84 7.10 6.93
CA GLU A 142 -14.29 7.30 6.80
C GLU A 142 -15.01 6.01 6.37
N ILE A 143 -14.46 5.34 5.36
CA ILE A 143 -15.00 4.08 4.85
C ILE A 143 -14.96 3.01 5.95
N THR A 144 -13.83 2.86 6.66
CA THR A 144 -13.71 1.91 7.77
C THR A 144 -14.74 2.21 8.87
N ARG A 145 -14.93 3.48 9.24
CA ARG A 145 -15.91 3.92 10.24
C ARG A 145 -17.36 3.73 9.83
N SER A 146 -17.63 3.66 8.52
CA SER A 146 -18.97 3.32 8.01
C SER A 146 -19.37 1.85 8.25
N GLY A 147 -18.42 1.02 8.70
CA GLY A 147 -18.63 -0.41 8.98
C GLY A 147 -17.99 -1.33 7.94
N LYS A 148 -17.43 -0.78 6.86
CA LYS A 148 -16.68 -1.55 5.87
C LYS A 148 -15.40 -2.10 6.49
N ARG A 149 -15.08 -3.34 6.15
CA ARG A 149 -13.94 -4.07 6.73
C ARG A 149 -12.83 -4.33 5.74
N ALA A 150 -13.07 -4.14 4.44
CA ALA A 150 -12.04 -4.23 3.42
C ALA A 150 -12.16 -3.05 2.45
N LEU A 151 -11.02 -2.42 2.13
CA LEU A 151 -10.91 -1.38 1.11
C LEU A 151 -9.95 -1.87 0.03
N LEU A 152 -10.46 -2.05 -1.18
CA LEU A 152 -9.73 -2.63 -2.31
C LEU A 152 -9.47 -1.60 -3.40
N LEU A 153 -8.27 -1.64 -3.97
CA LEU A 153 -7.81 -0.72 -5.00
C LEU A 153 -7.33 -1.48 -6.25
N SER A 154 -7.61 -0.91 -7.43
CA SER A 154 -6.88 -1.23 -8.65
C SER A 154 -5.59 -0.42 -8.70
N GLY A 155 -4.47 -1.05 -8.32
CA GLY A 155 -3.14 -0.44 -8.43
C GLY A 155 -2.73 -0.25 -9.90
N LEU A 156 -2.39 0.98 -10.29
CA LEU A 156 -1.88 1.29 -11.62
C LEU A 156 -0.35 1.26 -11.63
N ARG A 157 0.23 0.31 -12.37
CA ARG A 157 1.68 0.32 -12.60
C ARG A 157 2.03 1.34 -13.66
N VAL A 158 2.99 2.18 -13.33
CA VAL A 158 3.54 3.26 -14.16
C VAL A 158 5.01 2.98 -14.49
N THR A 159 5.55 3.63 -15.51
CA THR A 159 6.99 3.57 -15.80
C THR A 159 7.75 4.42 -14.78
N LYS A 160 8.57 3.80 -13.93
CA LYS A 160 9.21 4.45 -12.78
C LYS A 160 9.88 5.79 -13.09
N ASP A 161 10.94 5.79 -13.89
CA ASP A 161 11.79 6.99 -14.07
C ASP A 161 11.02 8.17 -14.66
N ASP A 162 10.23 7.90 -15.70
CA ASP A 162 9.40 8.89 -16.38
C ASP A 162 8.31 9.44 -15.45
N PHE A 163 7.61 8.55 -14.72
CA PHE A 163 6.57 8.95 -13.78
C PHE A 163 7.15 9.75 -12.61
N GLN A 164 8.22 9.29 -11.97
CA GLN A 164 8.83 9.94 -10.81
C GLN A 164 9.30 11.36 -11.16
N SER A 165 9.97 11.53 -12.29
CA SER A 165 10.41 12.85 -12.76
C SER A 165 9.23 13.81 -12.93
N LYS A 166 8.14 13.36 -13.57
CA LYS A 166 6.94 14.20 -13.80
C LYS A 166 6.14 14.44 -12.52
N PHE A 167 6.08 13.46 -11.62
CA PHE A 167 5.42 13.57 -10.33
C PHE A 167 6.12 14.62 -9.47
N LEU A 168 7.44 14.49 -9.28
CA LEU A 168 8.21 15.45 -8.49
C LEU A 168 8.19 16.85 -9.10
N GLY A 169 8.43 16.96 -10.41
CA GLY A 169 8.43 18.26 -11.09
C GLY A 169 7.08 18.98 -11.06
N LYS A 170 5.99 18.26 -10.79
CA LYS A 170 4.64 18.83 -10.73
C LYS A 170 4.14 19.08 -9.31
N PHE A 171 4.43 18.17 -8.37
CA PHE A 171 3.77 18.14 -7.07
C PHE A 171 4.71 18.37 -5.88
N ALA A 172 6.04 18.23 -6.04
CA ALA A 172 6.95 18.49 -4.93
C ALA A 172 6.87 19.96 -4.49
N ASP A 173 6.63 20.19 -3.20
CA ASP A 173 6.36 21.54 -2.66
C ASP A 173 7.59 22.21 -2.03
N GLY A 174 8.75 21.55 -2.05
CA GLY A 174 9.99 22.03 -1.43
C GLY A 174 10.03 21.92 0.11
N SER A 175 8.92 21.58 0.76
CA SER A 175 8.81 21.30 2.20
C SER A 175 9.02 19.82 2.54
N GLY A 176 9.39 19.02 1.53
CA GLY A 176 9.47 17.56 1.61
C GLY A 176 8.12 16.86 1.52
N GLY A 177 7.06 17.57 1.12
CA GLY A 177 5.76 17.01 0.73
C GLY A 177 5.62 16.91 -0.79
N ALA A 178 4.65 16.11 -1.23
CA ALA A 178 4.26 16.04 -2.64
C ALA A 178 2.72 16.02 -2.80
N PRO A 179 2.02 17.12 -2.45
CA PRO A 179 0.56 17.22 -2.52
C PRO A 179 0.07 16.99 -3.95
N ALA A 180 -0.56 15.83 -4.17
CA ALA A 180 -1.08 15.41 -5.45
C ALA A 180 -2.61 15.27 -5.38
N PRO A 181 -3.37 16.22 -5.96
CA PRO A 181 -4.82 16.12 -6.02
C PRO A 181 -5.27 14.84 -6.75
N PRO A 182 -6.30 14.12 -6.26
CA PRO A 182 -6.66 12.79 -6.79
C PRO A 182 -6.82 12.73 -8.31
N ARG A 183 -7.59 13.65 -8.91
CA ARG A 183 -7.83 13.67 -10.37
C ARG A 183 -6.55 13.92 -11.16
N GLU A 184 -5.64 14.74 -10.62
CA GLU A 184 -4.39 15.06 -11.29
C GLU A 184 -3.38 13.94 -11.19
N LEU A 185 -3.31 13.26 -10.04
CA LEU A 185 -2.47 12.08 -9.86
C LEU A 185 -2.94 10.93 -10.76
N THR A 186 -4.25 10.68 -10.81
CA THR A 186 -4.82 9.68 -11.73
C THR A 186 -4.48 10.01 -13.17
N ARG A 187 -4.67 11.26 -13.61
CA ARG A 187 -4.33 11.67 -14.99
C ARG A 187 -2.85 11.41 -15.29
N LEU A 188 -1.95 11.79 -14.38
CA LEU A 188 -0.52 11.52 -14.54
C LEU A 188 -0.24 10.00 -14.65
N GLY A 189 -0.87 9.18 -13.80
CA GLY A 189 -0.72 7.73 -13.88
C GLY A 189 -1.18 7.13 -15.20
N LEU A 190 -2.30 7.63 -15.76
CA LEU A 190 -2.83 7.21 -17.06
C LEU A 190 -1.91 7.60 -18.23
N ASP A 191 -1.27 8.76 -18.16
CA ASP A 191 -0.35 9.25 -19.20
C ASP A 191 0.97 8.42 -19.21
N HIS A 192 1.35 7.85 -18.07
CA HIS A 192 2.64 7.17 -17.86
C HIS A 192 2.53 5.67 -17.53
N LEU A 193 1.48 4.99 -18.00
CA LEU A 193 1.26 3.57 -17.75
C LEU A 193 2.45 2.69 -18.18
N HIS A 194 2.81 1.74 -17.31
CA HIS A 194 3.86 0.76 -17.56
C HIS A 194 3.50 -0.12 -18.78
N PRO A 195 4.49 -0.58 -19.58
CA PRO A 195 4.23 -1.48 -20.71
C PRO A 195 3.43 -2.74 -20.35
N LEU A 196 3.66 -3.31 -19.16
CA LEU A 196 2.85 -4.44 -18.67
C LEU A 196 1.38 -4.06 -18.46
N THR A 197 1.09 -2.89 -17.89
CA THR A 197 -0.29 -2.39 -17.75
C THR A 197 -0.93 -2.15 -19.11
N LYS A 198 -0.19 -1.56 -20.05
CA LYS A 198 -0.63 -1.35 -21.44
C LYS A 198 -0.92 -2.67 -22.17
N ALA A 199 -0.20 -3.75 -21.84
CA ALA A 199 -0.45 -5.07 -22.38
C ALA A 199 -1.78 -5.68 -21.91
N LEU A 200 -2.35 -5.23 -20.79
CA LEU A 200 -3.61 -5.75 -20.25
C LEU A 200 -4.87 -5.12 -20.89
N PHE A 201 -4.70 -4.15 -21.80
CA PHE A 201 -5.83 -3.58 -22.53
C PHE A 201 -6.33 -4.52 -23.63
N THR A 202 -7.65 -4.64 -23.74
CA THR A 202 -8.28 -5.35 -24.86
C THR A 202 -7.88 -4.70 -26.18
N GLY A 203 -7.39 -5.50 -27.13
CA GLY A 203 -6.88 -5.02 -28.43
C GLY A 203 -5.39 -4.65 -28.43
N SER A 204 -4.68 -4.81 -27.31
CA SER A 204 -3.22 -4.64 -27.29
C SER A 204 -2.53 -5.72 -28.14
N LYS A 205 -1.59 -5.31 -29.01
CA LYS A 205 -0.78 -6.25 -29.82
C LYS A 205 0.08 -7.19 -28.97
N LYS A 206 0.37 -6.80 -27.73
CA LYS A 206 1.16 -7.58 -26.76
C LYS A 206 0.29 -8.14 -25.64
N PHE A 207 -1.02 -8.32 -25.90
CA PHE A 207 -1.92 -8.86 -24.89
C PHE A 207 -1.43 -10.22 -24.39
N SER A 208 -1.25 -10.35 -23.07
CA SER A 208 -0.72 -11.54 -22.43
C SER A 208 -1.63 -12.00 -21.31
N MET A 209 -2.22 -13.19 -21.49
CA MET A 209 -3.00 -13.86 -20.45
C MET A 209 -2.14 -14.35 -19.29
N LYS A 210 -0.82 -14.47 -19.46
CA LYS A 210 0.09 -14.96 -18.41
C LYS A 210 0.17 -14.04 -17.18
N MET A 211 -0.28 -12.79 -17.30
CA MET A 211 -0.34 -11.82 -16.18
C MET A 211 -1.72 -11.13 -16.07
N ALA A 212 -2.79 -11.79 -16.54
CA ALA A 212 -4.14 -11.20 -16.59
C ALA A 212 -4.84 -11.13 -15.23
N PHE A 213 -4.16 -10.62 -14.21
CA PHE A 213 -4.77 -10.27 -12.92
C PHE A 213 -5.76 -9.11 -13.06
N GLN A 214 -5.60 -8.30 -14.10
CA GLN A 214 -6.50 -7.21 -14.47
C GLN A 214 -6.65 -7.16 -15.99
N VAL A 215 -7.84 -6.79 -16.48
CA VAL A 215 -8.13 -6.59 -17.90
C VAL A 215 -8.78 -5.22 -18.07
N TYR A 216 -8.34 -4.46 -19.07
CA TYR A 216 -8.80 -3.07 -19.26
C TYR A 216 -9.49 -2.86 -20.61
N TRP A 217 -10.60 -2.11 -20.60
CA TRP A 217 -11.27 -1.62 -21.81
C TRP A 217 -11.20 -0.11 -21.85
N ARG A 218 -10.75 0.44 -22.99
CA ARG A 218 -10.80 1.90 -23.18
C ARG A 218 -12.26 2.34 -23.21
N VAL A 219 -12.56 3.41 -22.47
CA VAL A 219 -13.85 4.11 -22.58
C VAL A 219 -13.60 5.50 -23.14
N SER A 220 -14.63 6.14 -23.68
CA SER A 220 -14.52 7.52 -24.18
C SER A 220 -14.06 8.47 -23.06
N ARG A 221 -13.40 9.59 -23.43
CA ARG A 221 -12.95 10.67 -22.52
C ARG A 221 -11.75 10.37 -21.61
N GLY A 222 -10.82 9.52 -22.05
CA GLY A 222 -9.51 9.39 -21.41
C GLY A 222 -9.46 8.52 -20.15
N GLY A 223 -10.49 7.70 -19.92
CA GLY A 223 -10.50 6.68 -18.86
C GLY A 223 -10.51 5.25 -19.40
N PHE A 224 -10.58 4.28 -18.50
CA PHE A 224 -10.81 2.88 -18.85
C PHE A 224 -11.65 2.15 -17.79
N LEU A 225 -12.34 1.10 -18.21
CA LEU A 225 -12.99 0.14 -17.34
C LEU A 225 -11.98 -0.96 -16.98
N ALA A 226 -11.86 -1.28 -15.70
CA ALA A 226 -11.03 -2.37 -15.21
C ALA A 226 -11.88 -3.55 -14.72
N ARG A 227 -11.52 -4.75 -15.17
CA ARG A 227 -11.95 -6.00 -14.54
C ARG A 227 -10.76 -6.57 -13.77
N CYS A 228 -10.82 -6.51 -12.45
CA CYS A 228 -9.75 -6.98 -11.58
C CYS A 228 -10.12 -8.36 -11.02
N LEU A 229 -9.29 -9.35 -11.30
CA LEU A 229 -9.37 -10.68 -10.68
C LEU A 229 -8.64 -10.72 -9.33
N VAL A 230 -7.65 -9.82 -9.18
CA VAL A 230 -6.91 -9.58 -7.93
C VAL A 230 -6.84 -8.07 -7.73
N MET A 231 -7.10 -7.61 -6.52
CA MET A 231 -7.04 -6.20 -6.11
C MET A 231 -6.18 -6.06 -4.87
N HIS A 232 -5.47 -4.93 -4.76
CA HIS A 232 -4.68 -4.61 -3.57
C HIS A 232 -5.63 -4.23 -2.43
N PRO A 233 -5.66 -4.95 -1.31
CA PRO A 233 -6.42 -4.55 -0.14
C PRO A 233 -5.61 -3.51 0.63
N LEU A 234 -5.92 -2.23 0.38
CA LEU A 234 -5.29 -1.13 1.11
C LEU A 234 -5.56 -1.27 2.61
N MET A 235 -6.77 -1.67 3.00
CA MET A 235 -7.13 -1.85 4.40
C MET A 235 -7.94 -3.12 4.60
N VAL A 236 -7.61 -3.89 5.65
CA VAL A 236 -8.35 -5.07 6.11
C VAL A 236 -8.55 -4.98 7.63
N ARG A 237 -9.80 -4.97 8.07
CA ARG A 237 -10.23 -5.15 9.46
C ARG A 237 -10.86 -6.55 9.59
N PRO A 238 -10.09 -7.58 9.94
CA PRO A 238 -10.51 -8.98 9.81
C PRO A 238 -11.78 -9.26 10.63
N ARG A 239 -12.78 -9.89 10.03
CA ARG A 239 -13.94 -10.45 10.73
C ARG A 239 -13.59 -11.76 11.43
N LEU A 240 -12.76 -12.56 10.76
CA LEU A 240 -12.26 -13.83 11.26
C LEU A 240 -10.76 -13.71 11.50
N ALA A 241 -10.32 -14.12 12.69
CA ALA A 241 -8.90 -14.18 13.00
C ALA A 241 -8.26 -15.36 12.26
N ASN A 242 -7.59 -15.07 11.15
CA ASN A 242 -6.81 -16.05 10.42
C ASN A 242 -5.46 -15.44 9.98
N PRO A 243 -4.36 -15.73 10.67
CA PRO A 243 -3.05 -15.19 10.28
C PRO A 243 -2.46 -15.87 9.03
N SER A 244 -3.11 -16.92 8.50
CA SER A 244 -2.57 -17.70 7.39
C SER A 244 -2.62 -16.90 6.09
N LEU A 245 -1.44 -16.48 5.63
CA LEU A 245 -1.18 -16.09 4.25
C LEU A 245 -0.46 -17.25 3.58
N ARG A 246 -1.06 -17.95 2.61
CA ARG A 246 -0.40 -18.98 1.80
C ARG A 246 0.24 -18.40 0.55
N LEU A 247 -0.42 -17.42 -0.08
CA LEU A 247 0.08 -16.76 -1.29
C LEU A 247 0.52 -15.33 -0.98
N SER A 248 -0.44 -14.41 -0.90
CA SER A 248 -0.23 -13.00 -0.60
C SER A 248 -1.48 -12.43 0.07
N PHE A 249 -1.33 -11.27 0.70
CA PHE A 249 -2.46 -10.60 1.35
C PHE A 249 -3.56 -10.20 0.35
N ASP A 250 -3.18 -9.92 -0.91
CA ASP A 250 -4.08 -9.61 -2.04
C ASP A 250 -4.87 -10.82 -2.57
N ALA A 251 -4.45 -12.04 -2.22
CA ALA A 251 -5.01 -13.26 -2.74
C ALA A 251 -5.89 -13.95 -1.69
N ASP A 252 -5.29 -14.75 -0.82
CA ASP A 252 -6.00 -15.70 0.02
C ASP A 252 -6.34 -15.14 1.41
N TYR A 253 -5.54 -14.19 1.92
CA TYR A 253 -5.79 -13.59 3.22
C TYR A 253 -7.13 -12.87 3.28
N LEU A 254 -7.38 -11.95 2.34
CA LEU A 254 -8.58 -11.13 2.29
C LEU A 254 -9.85 -12.00 2.34
N LEU A 255 -9.91 -13.04 1.51
CA LEU A 255 -11.07 -13.95 1.43
C LEU A 255 -11.30 -14.71 2.74
N SER A 256 -10.23 -15.03 3.47
CA SER A 256 -10.33 -15.74 4.74
C SER A 256 -10.64 -14.80 5.92
N ALA A 257 -10.10 -13.58 5.90
CA ALA A 257 -10.25 -12.58 6.95
C ALA A 257 -11.63 -11.90 6.89
N CYS A 258 -12.14 -11.64 5.70
CA CYS A 258 -13.42 -10.99 5.45
C CYS A 258 -14.21 -11.77 4.38
N PRO A 259 -14.85 -12.91 4.72
CA PRO A 259 -15.52 -13.75 3.71
C PRO A 259 -16.81 -13.15 3.12
N ASP A 260 -17.37 -12.11 3.76
CA ASP A 260 -18.59 -11.45 3.30
C ASP A 260 -18.25 -10.26 2.38
N TYR A 261 -18.70 -10.32 1.12
CA TYR A 261 -18.47 -9.25 0.15
C TYR A 261 -19.18 -7.94 0.51
N GLU A 262 -20.21 -7.96 1.35
CA GLU A 262 -20.84 -6.73 1.85
C GLU A 262 -19.90 -5.92 2.75
N ASP A 263 -18.84 -6.55 3.28
CA ASP A 263 -17.80 -5.86 4.03
C ASP A 263 -16.86 -5.03 3.12
N TYR A 264 -16.93 -5.21 1.80
CA TYR A 264 -15.95 -4.67 0.87
C TYR A 264 -16.39 -3.29 0.39
N TYR A 265 -15.39 -2.44 0.19
CA TYR A 265 -15.49 -1.20 -0.57
C TYR A 265 -14.42 -1.24 -1.67
N ILE A 266 -14.83 -1.05 -2.92
CA ILE A 266 -13.94 -1.06 -4.09
C ILE A 266 -13.86 0.36 -4.64
N VAL A 267 -12.63 0.82 -4.90
CA VAL A 267 -12.32 2.13 -5.51
C VAL A 267 -11.99 1.97 -6.99
#